data_AF-A0A2G4FIR8-F1
#
_entry.id   AF-A0A2G4FIR8-F1
#
_cell.length_a   1.000
_cell.length_b   1.000
_cell.length_c   1.000
_cell.angle_alpha   90.00
_cell.angle_beta   90.00
_cell.angle_gamma   90.00
#
_symmetry.space_group_name_H-M   'P 1'
#
loop_
_entity.id
_entity.type
_entity.pdbx_description
1 polymer ?
#
loop_
_entity_poly.entity_id
_entity_poly.type
_entity_poly.pdbx_seq_one_letter_code
_entity_poly.pdbx_strand_id
1 'polypeptide(L)'
;MLKRSEEVTTISKKELKKAKDSIATLLDNDNFSLANNENAQEYYFEYDVKALQTKVKEDLNAFNADKKGNKYVSYDQIGDNPFLINNIKILNHRWIIANFSDGKVWGEVLIKYFHNVDKPTEFETVETLIYQETLK
;
A
#
# COMPACT_ATOMS: atom_id res chain seq x y z
N MET A 1 -45.96 -18.03 2.30
CA MET A 1 -44.58 -17.98 2.84
C MET A 1 -43.54 -18.42 1.80
N LEU A 2 -43.76 -19.52 1.06
CA LEU A 2 -42.81 -20.03 0.05
C LEU A 2 -42.40 -19.00 -1.03
N LYS A 3 -43.37 -18.32 -1.66
CA LYS A 3 -43.10 -17.27 -2.69
C LYS A 3 -42.22 -16.12 -2.19
N ARG A 4 -42.45 -15.65 -0.96
CA ARG A 4 -41.64 -14.58 -0.34
C ARG A 4 -40.19 -15.04 -0.10
N SER A 5 -39.99 -16.31 0.25
CA SER A 5 -38.64 -16.87 0.42
C SER A 5 -37.87 -17.01 -0.90
N GLU A 6 -38.57 -17.35 -1.99
CA GLU A 6 -38.00 -17.44 -3.34
C GLU A 6 -37.63 -16.06 -3.90
N GLU A 7 -38.49 -15.05 -3.69
CA GLU A 7 -38.22 -13.65 -4.03
C GLU A 7 -37.00 -13.12 -3.27
N VAL A 8 -36.94 -13.34 -1.94
CA VAL A 8 -35.78 -12.95 -1.12
C VAL A 8 -34.51 -13.62 -1.62
N THR A 9 -34.54 -14.92 -1.89
CA THR A 9 -33.39 -15.67 -2.41
C THR A 9 -32.91 -15.12 -3.77
N THR A 10 -33.85 -14.75 -4.64
CA THR A 10 -33.55 -14.18 -5.96
C THR A 10 -32.88 -12.81 -5.85
N ILE A 11 -33.40 -11.94 -4.97
CA ILE A 11 -32.81 -10.63 -4.67
C ILE A 11 -31.39 -10.82 -4.09
N SER A 12 -31.21 -11.71 -3.12
CA SER A 12 -29.89 -11.99 -2.52
C SER A 12 -28.87 -12.46 -3.55
N LYS A 13 -29.26 -13.35 -4.48
CA LYS A 13 -28.38 -13.79 -5.57
C LYS A 13 -28.00 -12.65 -6.52
N LYS A 14 -28.95 -11.76 -6.84
CA LYS A 14 -28.70 -10.59 -7.70
C LYS A 14 -27.73 -9.61 -7.04
N GLU A 15 -27.92 -9.30 -5.76
CA GLU A 15 -27.03 -8.40 -5.02
C GLU A 15 -25.64 -9.02 -4.81
N LEU A 16 -25.55 -10.33 -4.54
CA LEU A 16 -24.27 -11.04 -4.48
C LEU A 16 -23.52 -10.98 -5.82
N LYS A 17 -24.23 -11.18 -6.94
CA LYS A 17 -23.62 -11.07 -8.27
C LYS A 17 -23.07 -9.66 -8.51
N LYS A 18 -23.89 -8.62 -8.27
CA LYS A 18 -23.44 -7.22 -8.39
C LYS A 18 -22.20 -6.95 -7.53
N ALA A 19 -22.18 -7.42 -6.29
CA ALA A 19 -21.04 -7.25 -5.41
C ALA A 19 -19.76 -7.92 -5.97
N LYS A 20 -19.88 -9.15 -6.50
CA LYS A 20 -18.76 -9.85 -7.14
C LYS A 20 -18.27 -9.13 -8.40
N ASP A 21 -19.19 -8.68 -9.26
CA ASP A 21 -18.86 -7.96 -10.50
C ASP A 21 -18.15 -6.63 -10.18
N SER A 22 -18.60 -5.92 -9.14
CA SER A 22 -17.94 -4.70 -8.65
C SER A 22 -16.54 -4.98 -8.10
N ILE A 23 -16.35 -6.07 -7.34
CA ILE A 23 -15.03 -6.45 -6.82
C ILE A 23 -14.09 -6.81 -7.97
N ALA A 24 -14.55 -7.59 -8.97
CA ALA A 24 -13.75 -7.91 -10.15
C ALA A 24 -13.29 -6.64 -10.87
N THR A 25 -14.21 -5.69 -11.09
CA THR A 25 -13.89 -4.39 -11.70
C THR A 25 -12.85 -3.60 -10.88
N LEU A 26 -12.91 -3.66 -9.55
CA LEU A 26 -11.91 -2.99 -8.70
C LEU A 26 -10.54 -3.65 -8.80
N LEU A 27 -10.48 -4.98 -8.86
CA LEU A 27 -9.22 -5.73 -9.00
C LEU A 27 -8.57 -5.49 -10.36
N ASP A 28 -9.37 -5.48 -11.43
CA ASP A 28 -8.93 -5.21 -12.81
C ASP A 28 -8.35 -3.79 -12.97
N ASN A 29 -8.77 -2.84 -12.13
CA ASN A 29 -8.23 -1.48 -12.15
C ASN A 29 -6.94 -1.34 -11.30
N ASP A 30 -6.62 -2.30 -10.43
CA ASP A 30 -5.45 -2.27 -9.55
C ASP A 30 -4.22 -2.94 -10.19
N ASN A 31 -3.94 -2.56 -11.45
CA ASN A 31 -2.91 -3.17 -12.31
C ASN A 31 -1.47 -3.02 -11.81
N PHE A 32 -1.24 -2.04 -10.92
CA PHE A 32 0.09 -1.81 -10.35
C PHE A 32 0.31 -2.57 -9.05
N SER A 33 -0.70 -3.18 -8.43
CA SER A 33 -0.52 -3.93 -7.20
C SER A 33 0.28 -5.20 -7.45
N LEU A 34 1.28 -5.46 -6.60
CA LEU A 34 1.96 -6.76 -6.60
C LEU A 34 0.97 -7.92 -6.44
N ALA A 35 -0.11 -7.74 -5.68
CA ALA A 35 -1.13 -8.78 -5.47
C ALA A 35 -1.98 -9.09 -6.72
N ASN A 36 -1.98 -8.21 -7.73
CA ASN A 36 -2.78 -8.38 -8.96
C ASN A 36 -1.91 -8.38 -10.23
N ASN A 37 -0.59 -8.40 -10.11
CA ASN A 37 0.32 -8.42 -11.24
C ASN A 37 1.04 -9.78 -11.32
N GLU A 38 0.58 -10.65 -12.22
CA GLU A 38 1.10 -12.02 -12.37
C GLU A 38 2.61 -12.05 -12.66
N ASN A 39 3.11 -11.17 -13.53
CA ASN A 39 4.54 -11.08 -13.82
C ASN A 39 5.37 -10.71 -12.58
N ALA A 40 4.85 -9.82 -11.75
CA ALA A 40 5.51 -9.44 -10.50
C ALA A 40 5.43 -10.55 -9.44
N GLN A 41 4.37 -11.35 -9.42
CA GLN A 41 4.28 -12.53 -8.55
C GLN A 41 5.24 -13.63 -8.99
N GLU A 42 5.37 -13.85 -10.29
CA GLU A 42 6.33 -14.82 -10.85
C GLU A 42 7.77 -14.46 -10.46
N TYR A 43 8.11 -13.17 -10.43
CA TYR A 43 9.41 -12.71 -9.92
C TYR A 43 9.66 -13.11 -8.44
N TYR A 44 8.60 -13.31 -7.66
CA TYR A 44 8.64 -13.75 -6.26
C TYR A 44 8.11 -15.18 -6.07
N PHE A 45 8.20 -16.07 -7.06
CA PHE A 45 7.56 -17.39 -7.00
C PHE A 45 7.97 -18.25 -5.78
N GLU A 46 9.17 -18.03 -5.22
CA GLU A 46 9.67 -18.73 -4.02
C GLU A 46 9.14 -18.15 -2.70
N TYR A 47 8.43 -17.02 -2.74
CA TYR A 47 7.96 -16.29 -1.57
C TYR A 47 6.45 -16.38 -1.43
N ASP A 48 5.97 -16.41 -0.18
CA ASP A 48 4.59 -16.03 0.11
C ASP A 48 4.46 -14.51 -0.11
N VAL A 49 3.89 -14.13 -1.25
CA VAL A 49 3.69 -12.72 -1.66
C VAL A 49 2.96 -11.93 -0.57
N LYS A 50 1.98 -12.53 0.11
CA LYS A 50 1.23 -11.84 1.17
C LYS A 50 2.11 -11.59 2.39
N ALA A 51 2.87 -12.60 2.81
CA ALA A 51 3.81 -12.46 3.93
C ALA A 51 4.93 -11.45 3.61
N LEU A 52 5.47 -11.48 2.39
CA LEU A 52 6.43 -10.50 1.88
C LEU A 52 5.84 -9.09 1.95
N GLN A 53 4.64 -8.87 1.42
CA GLN A 53 4.01 -7.55 1.43
C GLN A 53 3.78 -7.03 2.86
N THR A 54 3.37 -7.90 3.79
CA THR A 54 3.24 -7.55 5.21
C THR A 54 4.59 -7.13 5.78
N LYS A 55 5.62 -7.96 5.63
CA LYS A 55 6.95 -7.69 6.15
C LYS A 55 7.56 -6.40 5.61
N VAL A 56 7.46 -6.17 4.29
CA VAL A 56 7.96 -4.93 3.65
C VAL A 56 7.29 -3.69 4.25
N LYS A 57 5.98 -3.74 4.50
CA LYS A 57 5.25 -2.63 5.12
C LYS A 57 5.63 -2.41 6.58
N GLU A 58 5.77 -3.49 7.35
CA GLU A 58 6.18 -3.44 8.75
C GLU A 58 7.60 -2.89 8.90
N ASP A 59 8.54 -3.40 8.10
CA ASP A 59 9.93 -2.94 8.10
C ASP A 59 10.02 -1.45 7.73
N LEU A 60 9.25 -0.98 6.73
CA LEU A 60 9.23 0.44 6.35
C LEU A 60 8.62 1.32 7.45
N ASN A 61 7.51 0.88 8.07
CA ASN A 61 6.85 1.62 9.15
C ASN A 61 7.70 1.65 10.43
N ALA A 62 8.54 0.65 10.70
CA ALA A 62 9.40 0.63 11.88
C ALA A 62 10.32 1.87 11.97
N PHE A 63 10.69 2.45 10.82
CA PHE A 63 11.48 3.68 10.77
C PHE A 63 10.72 4.93 11.25
N ASN A 64 9.38 4.89 11.37
CA ASN A 64 8.61 5.97 12.01
C ASN A 64 8.93 6.14 13.50
N ALA A 65 9.54 5.14 14.16
CA ALA A 65 9.89 5.21 15.58
C ALA A 65 11.13 6.07 15.85
N ASP A 66 11.89 6.47 14.83
CA ASP A 66 13.00 7.41 14.99
C ASP A 66 12.46 8.79 15.38
N LYS A 67 13.14 9.47 16.32
CA LYS A 67 12.75 10.80 16.78
C LYS A 67 12.80 11.85 15.66
N LYS A 68 13.60 11.63 14.62
CA LYS A 68 13.68 12.47 13.42
C LYS A 68 12.68 12.07 12.34
N GLY A 69 11.88 11.04 12.57
CA GLY A 69 10.92 10.51 11.61
C GLY A 69 11.49 9.47 10.68
N ASN A 70 10.68 9.11 9.68
CA ASN A 70 11.05 8.06 8.75
C ASN A 70 12.15 8.56 7.81
N LYS A 71 13.37 8.02 7.97
CA LYS A 71 14.53 8.39 7.16
C LYS A 71 14.32 8.26 5.64
N TYR A 72 13.35 7.45 5.20
CA TYR A 72 13.06 7.27 3.77
C TYR A 72 12.18 8.35 3.16
N VAL A 73 11.68 9.30 3.95
CA VAL A 73 11.06 10.52 3.42
C VAL A 73 12.10 11.43 2.75
N SER A 74 13.39 11.33 3.07
CA SER A 74 14.46 12.17 2.48
C SER A 74 14.24 13.69 2.59
N TYR A 75 13.38 14.13 3.52
CA TYR A 75 13.25 15.52 3.95
C TYR A 75 13.50 15.60 5.46
N ASP A 76 14.21 16.64 5.86
CA ASP A 76 14.31 16.99 7.27
C ASP A 76 12.96 17.50 7.78
N GLN A 77 12.74 17.31 9.08
CA GLN A 77 11.63 17.88 9.80
C GLN A 77 11.56 19.41 9.58
N ILE A 78 10.40 19.88 9.11
CA ILE A 78 10.13 21.32 8.87
C ILE A 78 9.46 21.95 10.09
N GLY A 79 8.44 21.30 10.64
CA GLY A 79 7.69 21.76 11.81
C GLY A 79 8.17 21.16 13.14
N ASP A 80 7.29 21.13 14.13
CA ASP A 80 7.58 20.57 15.48
C ASP A 80 7.53 19.04 15.52
N ASN A 81 6.87 18.42 14.55
CA ASN A 81 6.72 16.97 14.46
C ASN A 81 7.60 16.40 13.34
N PRO A 82 8.11 15.18 13.51
CA PRO A 82 8.81 14.47 12.43
C PRO A 82 7.84 14.02 11.33
N PHE A 83 8.35 13.84 10.10
CA PHE A 83 7.59 13.22 9.02
C PHE A 83 7.47 11.70 9.24
N LEU A 84 6.24 11.20 9.24
CA LEU A 84 5.92 9.78 9.39
C LEU A 84 5.23 9.25 8.14
N ILE A 85 5.56 8.02 7.75
CA ILE A 85 4.85 7.31 6.67
C ILE A 85 3.49 6.84 7.19
N ASN A 86 2.42 7.10 6.42
CA ASN A 86 1.03 6.86 6.81
C ASN A 86 0.38 5.73 5.99
N ASN A 87 0.47 5.81 4.66
CA ASN A 87 -0.12 4.83 3.75
C ASN A 87 0.98 4.24 2.86
N ILE A 88 0.95 2.92 2.63
CA ILE A 88 1.96 2.22 1.82
C ILE A 88 1.25 1.33 0.80
N LYS A 89 1.60 1.49 -0.48
CA LYS A 89 1.23 0.58 -1.56
C LYS A 89 2.49 0.03 -2.22
N ILE A 90 2.60 -1.29 -2.25
CA ILE A 90 3.65 -2.00 -2.98
C ILE A 90 3.20 -2.14 -4.42
N LEU A 91 4.05 -1.67 -5.34
CA LEU A 91 3.78 -1.60 -6.76
C LEU A 91 4.70 -2.56 -7.53
N ASN A 92 4.08 -3.43 -8.34
CA ASN A 92 4.72 -4.38 -9.25
C ASN A 92 5.90 -5.11 -8.56
N HIS A 93 7.05 -5.12 -9.21
CA HIS A 93 8.21 -5.91 -8.83
C HIS A 93 8.89 -5.38 -7.57
N ARG A 94 9.25 -4.09 -7.48
CA ARG A 94 10.15 -3.61 -6.41
C ARG A 94 9.91 -2.18 -5.94
N TRP A 95 8.73 -1.62 -6.20
CA TRP A 95 8.45 -0.22 -5.92
C TRP A 95 7.43 -0.08 -4.78
N ILE A 96 7.51 1.03 -4.07
CA ILE A 96 6.56 1.46 -3.06
C ILE A 96 6.21 2.91 -3.35
N ILE A 97 4.92 3.23 -3.36
CA ILE A 97 4.46 4.60 -3.19
C ILE A 97 3.90 4.73 -1.78
N ALA A 98 4.29 5.79 -1.07
CA ALA A 98 3.84 6.03 0.28
C ALA A 98 3.50 7.50 0.51
N ASN A 99 2.41 7.73 1.24
CA ASN A 99 2.08 9.06 1.75
C ASN A 99 2.79 9.27 3.09
N PHE A 100 3.25 10.49 3.35
CA PHE A 100 3.82 10.87 4.63
C PHE A 100 3.31 12.25 5.08
N SER A 101 3.39 12.52 6.37
CA SER A 101 3.11 13.85 6.93
C SER A 101 3.72 14.07 8.32
N ASP A 102 3.85 15.32 8.72
CA ASP A 102 4.16 15.75 10.09
C ASP A 102 2.90 16.18 10.87
N GLY A 103 1.73 15.89 10.29
CA GLY A 103 0.42 16.33 10.77
C GLY A 103 -0.06 17.67 10.17
N LYS A 104 0.81 18.47 9.53
CA LYS A 104 0.45 19.72 8.85
C LYS A 104 0.86 19.69 7.38
N VAL A 105 2.12 19.40 7.12
CA VAL A 105 2.72 19.26 5.79
C VAL A 105 2.58 17.82 5.33
N TRP A 106 2.14 17.63 4.08
CA TRP A 106 1.92 16.32 3.48
C TRP A 106 2.74 16.17 2.21
N GLY A 107 3.05 14.92 1.89
CA GLY A 107 3.71 14.58 0.64
C GLY A 107 3.59 13.10 0.30
N GLU A 108 4.25 12.73 -0.78
CA GLU A 108 4.38 11.37 -1.27
C GLU A 108 5.84 11.03 -1.58
N VAL A 109 6.20 9.76 -1.41
CA VAL A 109 7.55 9.27 -1.67
C VAL A 109 7.49 7.98 -2.47
N LEU A 110 8.36 7.91 -3.48
CA LEU A 110 8.62 6.70 -4.26
C LEU A 110 9.87 6.02 -3.71
N ILE A 111 9.77 4.73 -3.36
CA ILE A 111 10.82 3.96 -2.71
C ILE A 111 11.05 2.66 -3.48
N LYS A 112 12.30 2.24 -3.66
CA LYS A 112 12.67 0.87 -4.02
C LYS A 112 12.77 0.02 -2.76
N TYR A 113 12.34 -1.23 -2.84
CA TYR A 113 12.61 -2.20 -1.77
C TYR A 113 13.34 -3.43 -2.31
N PHE A 114 14.15 -4.03 -1.45
CA PHE A 114 14.87 -5.28 -1.71
C PHE A 114 14.61 -6.23 -0.54
N HIS A 115 13.82 -7.27 -0.82
CA HIS A 115 13.44 -8.27 0.16
C HIS A 115 14.38 -9.48 0.11
N ASN A 116 14.74 -10.02 1.28
CA ASN A 116 15.51 -11.24 1.44
C ASN A 116 14.89 -12.08 2.57
N VAL A 117 14.87 -13.41 2.39
CA VAL A 117 14.51 -14.35 3.46
C VAL A 117 15.50 -14.13 4.61
N ASP A 118 14.99 -13.88 5.82
CA ASP A 118 15.75 -13.69 7.08
C ASP A 118 16.53 -12.38 7.29
N LYS A 119 16.37 -11.38 6.42
CA LYS A 119 16.95 -10.05 6.66
C LYS A 119 15.88 -8.95 6.76
N PRO A 120 16.17 -7.83 7.43
CA PRO A 120 15.36 -6.63 7.27
C PRO A 120 15.28 -6.26 5.79
N THR A 121 14.11 -5.81 5.35
CA THR A 121 13.95 -5.27 4.00
C THR A 121 14.82 -4.03 3.85
N GLU A 122 15.58 -3.96 2.77
CA GLU A 122 16.37 -2.78 2.43
C GLU A 122 15.53 -1.84 1.57
N PHE A 123 15.70 -0.53 1.77
CA PHE A 123 14.97 0.48 1.03
C PHE A 123 15.91 1.56 0.51
N GLU A 124 15.56 2.14 -0.64
CA GLU A 124 16.23 3.26 -1.27
C GLU A 124 15.15 4.26 -1.72
N THR A 125 15.23 5.50 -1.25
CA THR A 125 14.33 6.56 -1.72
C THR A 125 14.70 6.93 -3.16
N VAL A 126 13.70 6.95 -4.03
CA VAL A 126 13.85 7.34 -5.44
C VAL A 126 13.62 8.84 -5.57
N GLU A 127 12.47 9.31 -5.08
CA GLU A 127 12.07 10.71 -5.15
C GLU A 127 11.04 10.98 -4.07
N THR A 128 11.08 12.19 -3.53
CA THR A 128 10.09 12.66 -2.57
C THR A 128 9.48 13.97 -3.05
N LEU A 129 8.15 14.08 -2.95
CA LEU A 129 7.42 15.27 -3.30
C LEU A 129 6.59 15.76 -2.11
N ILE A 130 6.79 17.03 -1.73
CA ILE A 130 5.95 17.73 -0.76
C ILE A 130 4.86 18.50 -1.49
N TYR A 131 3.63 18.43 -0.99
CA TYR A 131 2.51 19.23 -1.49
C TYR A 131 2.67 20.67 -1.02
N GLN A 132 3.03 21.57 -1.92
CA GLN A 132 3.32 22.96 -1.61
C GLN A 132 2.14 23.67 -0.92
N GLU A 133 0.91 23.26 -1.22
CA GLU A 133 -0.30 23.84 -0.64
C GLU A 133 -0.44 23.58 0.86
N THR A 134 0.33 22.62 1.39
CA THR A 134 0.34 22.23 2.81
C THR A 134 1.43 22.93 3.61
N LEU A 135 2.36 23.61 2.94
CA LEU A 135 3.35 24.50 3.55
C LEU A 135 2.67 25.84 3.90
N LYS A 136 1.89 25.88 4.98
CA LYS A 136 1.25 27.10 5.47
C LYS A 136 1.86 27.58 6.77
#